data_AF-J0PGS6-F1
#
_entry.id   AF-J0PGS6-F1
#
_cell.length_a   1.000
_cell.length_b   1.000
_cell.length_c   1.000
_cell.angle_alpha   90.00
_cell.angle_beta   90.00
_cell.angle_gamma   90.00
#
_symmetry.space_group_name_H-M   'P 1'
#
loop_
_entity.id
_entity.type
_entity.pdbx_description
1 polymer ?
#
loop_
_entity_poly.entity_id
_entity_poly.type
_entity_poly.pdbx_seq_one_letter_code
_entity_poly.pdbx_strand_id
1 'polypeptide(L)'
;MQDLQDFKNDITLILSKDRLETYDNLEQYKENLKLISLITPKISNLEIYLRNALDYCLTQIKGNEWVFDEVSLIPFNRRIERQEKRNHAFFGLV
;
A
#
# COMPACT_ATOMS: atom_id res chain seq x y z
N MET A 1 -6.52 -16.88 10.57
CA MET A 1 -5.56 -16.98 11.71
C MET A 1 -4.11 -16.92 11.25
N GLN A 2 -3.78 -17.42 10.05
CA GLN A 2 -2.47 -17.24 9.42
C GLN A 2 -2.16 -15.76 9.13
N ASP A 3 -3.12 -15.02 8.57
CA ASP A 3 -2.94 -13.59 8.25
C ASP A 3 -2.60 -12.71 9.47
N LEU A 4 -3.13 -13.06 10.65
CA LEU A 4 -2.83 -12.36 11.89
C LEU A 4 -1.43 -12.70 12.42
N GLN A 5 -0.95 -13.92 12.16
CA GLN A 5 0.41 -14.31 12.47
C GLN A 5 1.42 -13.68 11.51
N ASP A 6 1.10 -13.64 10.22
CA ASP A 6 1.93 -12.98 9.21
C ASP A 6 2.03 -11.47 9.48
N PHE A 7 0.91 -10.82 9.82
CA PHE A 7 0.88 -9.42 10.25
C PHE A 7 1.70 -9.17 11.53
N LYS A 8 1.62 -10.07 12.52
CA LYS A 8 2.45 -9.98 13.73
C LYS A 8 3.94 -10.19 13.43
N ASN A 9 4.27 -11.08 12.51
CA ASN A 9 5.63 -11.30 12.06
C ASN A 9 6.18 -10.07 11.33
N ASP A 10 5.39 -9.38 10.51
CA ASP A 10 5.77 -8.12 9.85
C ASP A 10 6.05 -6.99 10.86
N ILE A 11 5.21 -6.82 11.88
CA ILE A 11 5.47 -5.87 12.98
C ILE A 11 6.76 -6.24 13.72
N THR A 12 6.98 -7.53 13.96
CA THR A 12 8.19 -8.01 14.62
C THR A 12 9.42 -7.82 13.73
N LEU A 13 9.26 -7.88 12.40
CA LEU A 13 10.30 -7.62 11.40
C LEU A 13 10.73 -6.16 11.39
N ILE A 14 9.79 -5.22 11.57
CA ILE A 14 10.08 -3.79 11.72
C ILE A 14 10.99 -3.51 12.93
N LEU A 15 10.89 -4.31 13.97
CA LEU A 15 11.74 -4.20 15.17
C LEU A 15 12.79 -5.31 15.26
N SER A 16 12.96 -6.10 14.19
CA SER A 16 13.86 -7.24 14.21
C SER A 16 15.32 -6.79 14.27
N LYS A 17 16.12 -7.60 14.96
CA LYS A 17 17.57 -7.43 15.06
C LYS A 17 18.19 -7.36 13.66
N ASP A 18 17.76 -8.21 12.73
CA ASP A 18 18.25 -8.24 11.34
C ASP A 18 18.01 -6.91 10.61
N ARG A 19 16.82 -6.31 10.74
CA ARG A 19 16.55 -4.97 10.18
C ARG A 19 17.42 -3.90 10.85
N LEU A 20 17.60 -3.97 12.17
CA LEU A 20 18.44 -3.02 12.91
C LEU A 20 19.93 -3.18 12.59
N GLU A 21 20.38 -4.38 12.22
CA GLU A 21 21.74 -4.70 11.77
C GLU A 21 22.04 -4.20 10.33
N THR A 22 21.02 -3.91 9.51
CA THR A 22 21.22 -3.25 8.21
C THR A 22 21.62 -1.77 8.31
N TYR A 23 21.54 -1.20 9.51
CA TYR A 23 22.01 0.16 9.76
C TYR A 23 23.49 0.12 10.18
N ASP A 24 24.32 0.95 9.56
CA ASP A 24 25.73 1.04 9.88
C ASP A 24 25.94 1.50 11.34
N ASN A 25 25.00 2.27 11.89
CA ASN A 25 24.96 2.67 13.30
C ASN A 25 23.58 3.16 13.78
N LEU A 26 23.45 3.33 15.10
CA LEU A 26 22.24 3.80 15.77
C LEU A 26 21.78 5.21 15.35
N GLU A 27 22.70 6.08 14.91
CA GLU A 27 22.35 7.45 14.51
C GLU A 27 21.63 7.46 13.15
N GLN A 28 22.08 6.64 12.20
CA GLN A 28 21.41 6.44 10.91
C GLN A 28 19.98 5.93 11.08
N TYR A 29 19.75 5.02 12.03
CA TYR A 29 18.39 4.57 12.38
C TYR A 29 17.50 5.72 12.87
N LYS A 30 18.02 6.57 13.76
CA LYS A 30 17.28 7.74 14.26
C LYS A 30 17.00 8.77 13.16
N GLU A 31 17.94 9.00 12.25
CA GLU A 31 17.74 9.89 11.09
C GLU A 31 16.62 9.37 10.18
N ASN A 32 16.58 8.07 9.93
CA ASN A 32 15.47 7.45 9.20
C ASN A 32 14.14 7.60 9.92
N LEU A 33 14.10 7.43 11.25
CA LEU A 33 12.87 7.69 12.01
C LEU A 33 12.42 9.15 11.93
N LYS A 34 13.35 10.11 11.98
CA LYS A 34 13.04 11.54 11.79
C LYS A 34 12.48 11.80 10.40
N LEU A 35 13.10 11.22 9.36
CA LEU A 35 12.63 11.33 7.99
C LEU A 35 11.21 10.76 7.83
N ILE A 36 10.96 9.56 8.35
CA ILE A 36 9.63 8.94 8.37
C ILE A 36 8.62 9.89 9.03
N SER A 37 8.92 10.40 10.22
CA SER A 37 8.05 11.35 10.92
C SER A 37 7.75 12.61 10.10
N LEU A 38 8.71 13.09 9.30
CA LEU A 38 8.55 14.29 8.48
C LEU A 38 7.69 14.03 7.23
N ILE A 39 7.82 12.85 6.62
CA ILE A 39 7.10 12.51 5.38
C ILE A 39 5.70 11.96 5.63
N THR A 40 5.46 11.32 6.78
CA THR A 40 4.16 10.69 7.11
C THR A 40 2.97 11.62 6.90
N PRO A 41 2.95 12.88 7.42
CA PRO A 41 1.81 13.78 7.20
C PRO A 41 1.55 14.09 5.73
N LYS A 42 2.61 14.17 4.90
CA LYS A 42 2.47 14.42 3.46
C LYS A 42 1.86 13.21 2.75
N ILE A 43 2.32 12.00 3.10
CA ILE A 43 1.77 10.75 2.56
C ILE A 43 0.31 10.60 2.98
N SER A 44 -0.03 10.84 4.25
CA SER A 44 -1.41 10.78 4.74
C SER A 44 -2.33 11.76 4.00
N ASN A 45 -1.87 12.98 3.70
CA ASN A 45 -2.66 13.92 2.91
C ASN A 45 -2.92 13.42 1.48
N LEU A 46 -1.91 12.83 0.82
CA LEU A 46 -2.08 12.23 -0.51
C LEU A 46 -3.03 11.05 -0.47
N GLU A 47 -2.92 10.20 0.55
CA GLU A 47 -3.82 9.07 0.77
C GLU A 47 -5.28 9.52 0.91
N ILE A 48 -5.55 10.53 1.75
CA ILE A 48 -6.89 11.10 1.91
C ILE A 48 -7.41 11.64 0.59
N TYR A 49 -6.60 12.40 -0.14
CA TYR A 49 -6.98 12.93 -1.45
C TYR A 49 -7.37 11.83 -2.43
N LEU A 50 -6.55 10.78 -2.55
CA LEU A 50 -6.81 9.66 -3.45
C LEU A 50 -8.05 8.87 -3.05
N ARG A 51 -8.28 8.63 -1.75
CA ARG A 51 -9.49 7.99 -1.23
C ARG A 51 -10.73 8.79 -1.59
N ASN A 52 -10.70 10.12 -1.39
CA ASN A 52 -11.83 11.00 -1.73
C ASN A 52 -12.10 11.04 -3.24
N ALA A 53 -11.05 11.11 -4.06
CA ALA A 53 -11.21 11.10 -5.51
C ALA A 53 -11.81 9.78 -6.00
N LEU A 54 -11.35 8.65 -5.45
CA LEU A 54 -11.88 7.33 -5.79
C LEU A 54 -13.34 7.18 -5.34
N ASP A 55 -13.65 7.58 -4.12
CA ASP A 55 -15.02 7.54 -3.57
C ASP A 55 -15.98 8.38 -4.42
N TYR A 56 -15.57 9.59 -4.80
CA TYR A 56 -16.35 10.42 -5.70
C TYR A 56 -16.61 9.69 -7.03
N CYS A 57 -15.57 9.18 -7.69
CA CYS A 57 -15.73 8.48 -8.97
C CYS A 57 -16.64 7.24 -8.88
N LEU A 58 -16.45 6.42 -7.85
CA LEU A 58 -17.24 5.19 -7.67
C LEU A 58 -18.67 5.51 -7.29
N THR A 59 -18.90 6.52 -6.45
CA THR A 59 -20.23 7.04 -6.16
C THR A 59 -20.97 7.47 -7.42
N GLN A 60 -20.28 8.16 -8.36
CA GLN A 60 -20.90 8.55 -9.64
C GLN A 60 -21.25 7.35 -10.54
N ILE A 61 -20.47 6.28 -10.52
CA ILE A 61 -20.64 5.11 -11.42
C ILE A 61 -21.58 4.06 -10.84
N LYS A 62 -21.53 3.86 -9.51
CA LYS A 62 -22.14 2.74 -8.80
C LYS A 62 -23.19 3.18 -7.77
N GLY A 63 -23.29 4.48 -7.48
CA GLY A 63 -24.12 5.02 -6.40
C GLY A 63 -23.43 4.94 -5.03
N ASN A 64 -24.03 5.57 -4.03
CA ASN A 64 -23.46 5.70 -2.68
C ASN A 64 -23.20 4.36 -1.96
N GLU A 65 -23.85 3.29 -2.38
CA GLU A 65 -23.74 1.97 -1.72
C GLU A 65 -22.47 1.21 -2.11
N TRP A 66 -21.68 1.73 -3.06
CA TRP A 66 -20.48 1.06 -3.56
C TRP A 66 -19.49 0.71 -2.45
N VAL A 67 -19.40 1.55 -1.42
CA VAL A 67 -18.50 1.37 -0.26
C VAL A 67 -18.85 0.13 0.58
N PHE A 68 -20.10 -0.33 0.51
CA PHE A 68 -20.58 -1.50 1.25
C PHE A 68 -20.60 -2.78 0.40
N ASP A 69 -20.39 -2.67 -0.90
CA ASP A 69 -20.37 -3.80 -1.82
C ASP A 69 -18.94 -4.33 -1.94
N GLU A 70 -18.64 -5.45 -1.26
CA GLU A 70 -17.35 -6.18 -1.37
C GLU A 70 -16.99 -6.54 -2.84
N VAL A 71 -17.99 -6.59 -3.73
CA VAL A 71 -17.85 -6.97 -5.14
C VAL A 71 -17.58 -5.75 -6.04
N SER A 72 -17.78 -4.53 -5.56
CA SER A 72 -17.69 -3.29 -6.37
C SER A 72 -16.30 -3.06 -6.97
N LEU A 73 -15.25 -3.58 -6.31
CA LEU A 73 -13.86 -3.49 -6.76
C LEU A 73 -13.43 -4.67 -7.67
N ILE A 74 -14.17 -5.77 -7.74
CA ILE A 74 -13.79 -6.95 -8.56
C ILE A 74 -13.61 -6.60 -10.05
N PRO A 75 -14.45 -5.76 -10.69
CA PRO A 75 -14.22 -5.33 -12.06
C PRO A 75 -12.94 -4.50 -12.23
N PHE A 76 -12.59 -3.69 -11.22
CA PHE A 76 -11.38 -2.87 -11.23
C PHE A 76 -10.13 -3.73 -11.04
N ASN A 77 -10.12 -4.64 -10.05
CA ASN A 77 -9.03 -5.57 -9.79
C ASN A 77 -8.72 -6.43 -11.03
N ARG A 78 -9.75 -6.98 -11.68
CA ARG A 78 -9.57 -7.73 -12.94
C ARG A 78 -8.98 -6.89 -14.07
N ARG A 79 -9.19 -5.57 -14.07
CA ARG A 79 -8.63 -4.65 -15.08
C ARG A 79 -7.14 -4.40 -14.81
N ILE A 80 -6.77 -4.19 -13.55
CA ILE A 80 -5.37 -4.02 -13.11
C ILE A 80 -4.57 -5.30 -13.39
N GLU A 81 -5.06 -6.47 -12.99
CA GLU A 81 -4.40 -7.77 -13.26
C GLU A 81 -4.15 -7.99 -14.76
N ARG A 82 -5.10 -7.59 -15.62
CA ARG A 82 -4.95 -7.69 -17.07
C ARG A 82 -3.90 -6.71 -17.62
N GLN A 83 -3.71 -5.55 -17.00
CA GLN A 83 -2.69 -4.58 -17.38
C GLN A 83 -1.30 -5.05 -16.93
N GLU A 84 -1.17 -5.57 -15.71
CA GLU A 84 0.09 -6.14 -15.22
C GLU A 84 0.54 -7.34 -16.05
N LYS A 85 -0.38 -8.27 -16.38
CA LYS A 85 -0.08 -9.40 -17.29
C LYS A 85 0.38 -8.94 -18.66
N ARG A 86 -0.21 -7.88 -19.23
CA ARG A 86 0.23 -7.31 -20.50
C ARG A 86 1.61 -6.68 -20.41
N ASN A 87 1.88 -5.94 -19.34
CA ASN A 87 3.18 -5.31 -19.13
C ASN A 87 4.27 -6.36 -18.95
N HIS A 88 4.04 -7.40 -18.12
CA HIS A 88 4.97 -8.53 -17.99
C HIS A 88 5.22 -9.28 -19.30
N ALA A 89 4.18 -9.50 -20.10
CA ALA A 89 4.34 -10.12 -21.42
C ALA A 89 5.15 -9.24 -22.38
N PHE A 90 5.01 -7.92 -22.30
CA PHE A 90 5.76 -6.96 -23.11
C PHE A 90 7.25 -6.92 -22.73
N PHE A 91 7.57 -6.96 -21.43
CA PHE A 91 8.97 -7.00 -20.95
C PHE A 91 9.67 -8.35 -21.16
N GLY A 92 8.93 -9.45 -21.36
CA GLY A 92 9.51 -10.75 -21.71
C GLY A 92 9.79 -10.95 -23.20
N LEU A 93 9.44 -9.97 -24.04
CA LEU A 93 9.57 -9.98 -25.50
C LEU A 93 10.66 -9.00 -26.01
N VAL A 94 11.29 -8.24 -25.10
CA VAL A 94 12.43 -7.32 -25.35
C VAL A 94 13.65 -7.91 -24.66
#